data_AF-A0A7S2IES3-F1
#
_entry.id   AF-A0A7S2IES3-F1
#
_cell.length_a   1.000
_cell.length_b   1.000
_cell.length_c   1.000
_cell.angle_alpha   90.00
_cell.angle_beta   90.00
_cell.angle_gamma   90.00
#
_symmetry.space_group_name_H-M   'P 1'
#
loop_
_entity.id
_entity.type
_entity.pdbx_description
1 polymer ?
#
loop_
_entity_poly.entity_id
_entity_poly.type
_entity_poly.pdbx_seq_one_letter_code
_entity_poly.pdbx_strand_id
1 'polypeptide(L)'
;AGLGTYAASNVPITSPELAHKLNLAMLNGNFDGAVDCCLKAGRVADALVLAASGGPELWTATRDAYLRSNPSPFMSTLSAIVHQDFSKYVAESDLSLWKETLALLNTYAAPEELSSLCNMLADRLSSDPAAATLCYMCAANIEKTTSLWEAYHTPAAEGGSEPAALLGMMEKLAVFQEAAQTKEGFALVAHKVTQFAEVLAAQGCLPAAMQYLLSLPSHDEAAA
;
A
#
# COMPACT_ATOMS: atom_id res chain seq x y z
N ALA A 1 -21.74 26.65 -11.51
CA ALA A 1 -22.52 25.56 -10.89
C ALA A 1 -21.52 24.59 -10.26
N GLY A 2 -21.45 24.33 -8.96
CA GLY A 2 -22.07 24.98 -7.81
C GLY A 2 -21.00 25.02 -6.71
N LEU A 3 -20.88 26.15 -6.02
CA LEU A 3 -20.08 26.26 -4.81
C LEU A 3 -20.85 25.49 -3.73
N GLY A 4 -20.41 24.26 -3.45
CA GLY A 4 -20.87 23.48 -2.32
C GLY A 4 -20.57 24.26 -1.05
N THR A 5 -21.62 24.81 -0.45
CA THR A 5 -21.59 25.47 0.84
C THR A 5 -21.14 24.47 1.90
N TYR A 6 -19.84 24.46 2.23
CA TYR A 6 -19.36 23.93 3.49
C TYR A 6 -19.78 24.91 4.60
N ALA A 7 -21.08 24.90 4.92
CA ALA A 7 -21.60 25.47 6.15
C ALA A 7 -21.21 24.52 7.30
N ALA A 8 -19.91 24.47 7.62
CA ALA A 8 -19.50 24.10 8.96
C ALA A 8 -20.07 25.20 9.86
N SER A 9 -21.24 24.92 10.43
CA SER A 9 -21.93 25.82 11.33
C SER A 9 -21.05 25.99 12.56
N ASN A 10 -20.19 27.00 12.54
CA ASN A 10 -19.41 27.44 13.68
C ASN A 10 -20.38 28.21 14.59
N VAL A 11 -21.34 27.48 15.16
CA VAL A 11 -22.37 28.05 16.02
C VAL A 11 -21.69 28.45 17.33
N PRO A 12 -21.67 29.75 17.70
CA PRO A 12 -21.19 30.17 19.01
C PRO A 12 -22.03 29.49 20.10
N ILE A 13 -21.47 29.32 21.30
CA ILE A 13 -22.14 28.66 22.44
C ILE A 13 -23.52 29.31 22.66
N THR A 14 -24.57 28.71 22.10
CA THR A 14 -25.89 29.37 21.99
C THR A 14 -26.79 28.99 23.16
N SER A 15 -26.44 27.95 23.92
CA SER A 15 -27.09 27.62 25.18
C SER A 15 -26.20 28.04 26.36
N PRO A 16 -26.57 29.09 27.11
CA PRO A 16 -25.83 29.51 28.31
C PRO A 16 -25.71 28.37 29.35
N GLU A 17 -26.65 27.42 29.34
CA GLU A 17 -26.61 26.23 30.18
C GLU A 17 -25.47 25.25 29.82
N LEU A 18 -25.17 25.07 28.53
CA LEU A 18 -24.06 24.21 28.10
C LEU A 18 -22.73 24.87 28.40
N ALA A 19 -22.63 26.19 28.21
CA ALA A 19 -21.45 26.97 28.60
C ALA A 19 -21.16 26.83 30.10
N HIS A 20 -22.21 26.95 30.93
CA HIS A 20 -22.07 26.82 32.38
C HIS A 20 -21.65 25.40 32.79
N LYS A 21 -22.27 24.36 32.22
CA LYS A 21 -21.89 22.95 32.46
C LYS A 21 -20.45 22.66 32.04
N LEU A 22 -20.01 23.19 30.90
CA LEU A 22 -18.66 23.00 30.40
C LEU A 22 -17.62 23.68 31.30
N ASN A 23 -17.89 24.92 31.70
CA ASN A 23 -17.05 25.63 32.67
C ASN A 23 -16.99 24.88 33.99
N LEU A 24 -18.12 24.39 34.52
CA LEU A 24 -18.14 23.64 35.77
C LEU A 24 -17.34 22.33 35.68
N ALA A 25 -17.43 21.62 34.56
CA ALA A 25 -16.64 20.42 34.30
C ALA A 25 -15.13 20.73 34.26
N MET A 26 -14.74 21.83 33.60
CA MET A 26 -13.36 22.32 33.59
C MET A 26 -12.85 22.72 34.97
N LEU A 27 -13.65 23.46 35.77
CA LEU A 27 -13.27 23.85 37.13
C LEU A 27 -13.06 22.63 38.04
N ASN A 28 -13.80 21.55 37.82
CA ASN A 28 -13.66 20.30 38.56
C ASN A 28 -12.55 19.38 38.01
N GLY A 29 -11.82 19.79 36.96
CA GLY A 29 -10.79 18.99 36.31
C GLY A 29 -11.32 17.79 35.51
N ASN A 30 -12.62 17.73 35.24
CA ASN A 30 -13.27 16.64 34.51
C ASN A 30 -13.32 16.96 33.01
N PHE A 31 -12.18 16.77 32.33
CA PHE A 31 -12.07 16.98 30.89
C PHE A 31 -12.83 15.92 30.08
N ASP A 32 -12.92 14.67 30.53
CA ASP A 32 -13.67 13.60 29.87
C ASP A 32 -15.16 13.97 29.71
N GLY A 33 -15.80 14.40 30.79
CA GLY A 33 -17.20 14.81 30.76
C GLY A 33 -17.45 16.05 29.91
N ALA A 34 -16.47 16.95 29.84
CA ALA A 34 -16.51 18.15 29.00
C ALA A 34 -16.46 17.79 27.50
N VAL A 35 -15.56 16.89 27.12
CA VAL A 35 -15.41 16.37 25.76
C VAL A 35 -16.67 15.65 25.30
N ASP A 36 -17.21 14.75 26.12
CA ASP A 36 -18.44 14.00 25.80
C ASP A 36 -19.64 14.91 25.55
N CYS A 37 -19.77 15.97 26.35
CA CYS A 37 -20.82 16.97 26.15
C CYS A 37 -20.64 17.72 24.82
N CYS A 38 -19.41 18.08 24.46
CA CYS A 38 -19.12 18.75 23.18
C CYS A 38 -19.34 17.83 21.96
N LEU A 39 -18.95 16.55 22.05
CA LEU A 39 -19.19 15.56 20.99
C LEU A 39 -20.69 15.35 20.75
N LYS A 40 -21.49 15.19 21.83
CA LYS A 40 -22.95 15.05 21.74
C LYS A 40 -23.64 16.30 21.19
N ALA A 41 -23.07 17.47 21.44
CA ALA A 41 -23.55 18.74 20.90
C ALA A 41 -23.12 19.00 19.45
N GLY A 42 -22.40 18.08 18.80
CA GLY A 42 -21.87 18.25 17.44
C GLY A 42 -20.71 19.25 17.34
N ARG A 43 -20.15 19.69 18.48
CA ARG A 43 -19.07 20.68 18.57
C ARG A 43 -17.71 19.99 18.67
N VAL A 44 -17.30 19.39 17.56
CA VAL A 44 -16.08 18.59 17.49
C VAL A 44 -14.82 19.46 17.70
N ALA A 45 -14.78 20.68 17.15
CA ALA A 45 -13.61 21.55 17.28
C ALA A 45 -13.28 21.86 18.75
N ASP A 46 -14.30 22.19 19.54
CA ASP A 46 -14.13 22.45 20.97
C ASP A 46 -13.80 21.18 21.76
N ALA A 47 -14.40 20.04 21.39
CA ALA A 47 -14.06 18.74 21.97
C ALA A 47 -12.57 18.41 21.76
N LEU A 48 -12.03 18.63 20.56
CA LEU A 48 -10.62 18.40 20.26
C LEU A 48 -9.71 19.35 21.05
N VAL A 49 -10.02 20.65 21.13
CA VAL A 49 -9.22 21.61 21.92
C VAL A 49 -9.19 21.25 23.41
N LEU A 50 -10.33 20.82 23.96
CA LEU A 50 -10.40 20.36 25.35
C LEU A 50 -9.62 19.06 25.56
N ALA A 51 -9.75 18.10 24.64
CA ALA A 51 -9.04 16.83 24.72
C ALA A 51 -7.51 17.01 24.66
N ALA A 52 -7.03 17.98 23.87
CA ALA A 52 -5.61 18.33 23.82
C ALA A 52 -5.07 18.85 25.17
N SER A 53 -5.94 19.47 25.99
CA SER A 53 -5.60 19.97 27.33
C SER A 53 -5.78 18.91 28.42
N GLY A 54 -6.61 17.89 28.18
CA GLY A 54 -6.93 16.84 29.15
C GLY A 54 -6.00 15.62 29.13
N GLY A 55 -5.05 15.55 28.20
CA GLY A 55 -4.01 14.51 28.15
C GLY A 55 -4.04 13.64 26.89
N PRO A 56 -2.98 12.85 26.66
CA PRO A 56 -2.80 12.11 25.40
C PRO A 56 -3.83 10.99 25.20
N GLU A 57 -4.29 10.35 26.28
CA GLU A 57 -5.30 9.29 26.25
C GLU A 57 -6.66 9.84 25.80
N LEU A 58 -7.10 10.95 26.41
CA LEU A 58 -8.35 11.63 26.06
C LEU A 58 -8.31 12.20 24.64
N TRP A 59 -7.19 12.78 24.21
CA TRP A 59 -6.98 13.24 22.84
C TRP A 59 -7.18 12.10 21.82
N THR A 60 -6.54 10.96 22.07
CA THR A 60 -6.63 9.78 21.20
C THR A 60 -8.06 9.29 21.11
N ALA A 61 -8.74 9.07 22.24
CA ALA A 61 -10.13 8.60 22.27
C ALA A 61 -11.10 9.56 21.54
N THR A 62 -10.93 10.87 21.73
CA THR A 62 -11.77 11.91 21.11
C THR A 62 -11.57 11.96 19.60
N ARG A 63 -10.31 11.91 19.14
CA ARG A 63 -9.96 11.89 17.72
C ARG A 63 -10.52 10.65 17.05
N ASP A 64 -10.39 9.48 17.67
CA ASP A 64 -10.84 8.21 17.10
C ASP A 64 -12.38 8.12 17.09
N ALA A 65 -13.06 8.75 18.05
CA ALA A 65 -14.51 8.94 18.01
C ALA A 65 -14.93 9.85 16.85
N TYR A 66 -14.18 10.93 16.58
CA TYR A 66 -14.44 11.81 15.44
C TYR A 66 -14.23 11.12 14.09
N LEU A 67 -13.10 10.41 13.91
CA LEU A 67 -12.79 9.69 12.68
C LEU A 67 -13.87 8.65 12.35
N ARG A 68 -14.40 7.95 13.36
CA ARG A 68 -15.52 7.00 13.18
C ARG A 68 -16.86 7.66 12.86
N SER A 69 -17.10 8.86 13.38
CA SER A 69 -18.39 9.56 13.22
C SER A 69 -18.55 10.22 11.85
N ASN A 70 -17.46 10.45 11.12
CA ASN A 70 -17.48 11.13 9.82
C ASN A 70 -16.77 10.32 8.73
N PRO A 71 -17.37 9.22 8.24
CA PRO A 71 -16.76 8.38 7.22
C PRO A 71 -16.74 9.12 5.87
N SER A 72 -15.54 9.49 5.43
CA SER A 72 -15.28 10.02 4.09
C SER A 72 -13.98 9.42 3.56
N PRO A 73 -13.73 9.40 2.23
CA PRO A 73 -12.48 8.88 1.68
C PRO A 73 -11.25 9.53 2.34
N PHE A 74 -11.27 10.85 2.51
CA PHE A 74 -10.23 11.60 3.22
C PHE A 74 -10.07 11.15 4.68
N MET A 75 -11.17 10.96 5.42
CA MET A 75 -11.11 10.51 6.81
C MET A 75 -10.63 9.07 6.95
N SER A 76 -10.95 8.18 5.99
CA SER A 76 -10.40 6.82 5.94
C SER A 76 -8.89 6.86 5.77
N THR A 77 -8.41 7.64 4.80
CA THR A 77 -6.98 7.87 4.56
C THR A 77 -6.26 8.42 5.79
N LEU A 78 -6.83 9.45 6.42
CA LEU A 78 -6.29 10.03 7.63
C LEU A 78 -6.29 9.02 8.79
N SER A 79 -7.36 8.24 8.93
CA SER A 79 -7.45 7.19 9.95
C SER A 79 -6.36 6.13 9.77
N ALA A 80 -6.09 5.70 8.54
CA ALA A 80 -5.02 4.74 8.26
C ALA A 80 -3.65 5.30 8.67
N ILE A 81 -3.34 6.55 8.32
CA ILE A 81 -2.07 7.21 8.67
C ILE A 81 -1.93 7.36 10.19
N VAL A 82 -3.02 7.75 10.86
CA VAL A 82 -3.04 8.01 12.30
C VAL A 82 -2.88 6.74 13.13
N HIS A 83 -3.56 5.66 12.73
CA HIS A 83 -3.52 4.38 13.45
C HIS A 83 -2.40 3.45 12.96
N GLN A 84 -1.69 3.82 11.89
CA GLN A 84 -0.71 2.97 11.21
C GLN A 84 -1.33 1.62 10.77
N ASP A 85 -2.62 1.60 10.45
CA ASP A 85 -3.35 0.39 10.05
C ASP A 85 -3.59 0.39 8.53
N PHE A 86 -2.50 0.22 7.79
CA PHE A 86 -2.54 0.17 6.33
C PHE A 86 -3.12 -1.15 5.80
N SER A 87 -3.08 -2.22 6.58
CA SER A 87 -3.64 -3.51 6.18
C SER A 87 -5.15 -3.42 5.96
N LYS A 88 -5.88 -2.80 6.90
CA LYS A 88 -7.33 -2.56 6.70
C LYS A 88 -7.61 -1.58 5.57
N TYR A 89 -6.80 -0.52 5.47
CA TYR A 89 -6.95 0.46 4.39
C TYR A 89 -6.79 -0.18 3.01
N VAL A 90 -5.79 -1.04 2.82
CA VAL A 90 -5.58 -1.78 1.56
C VAL A 90 -6.68 -2.79 1.31
N ALA A 91 -7.31 -3.38 2.33
CA ALA A 91 -8.44 -4.29 2.14
C ALA A 91 -9.72 -3.56 1.67
N GLU A 92 -9.95 -2.35 2.18
CA GLU A 92 -11.17 -1.56 1.93
C GLU A 92 -11.02 -0.53 0.80
N SER A 93 -9.80 -0.28 0.31
CA SER A 93 -9.55 0.75 -0.70
C SER A 93 -10.24 0.47 -2.02
N ASP A 94 -10.62 1.55 -2.72
CA ASP A 94 -11.15 1.47 -4.08
C ASP A 94 -10.03 1.13 -5.08
N LEU A 95 -10.24 0.05 -5.83
CA LEU A 95 -9.30 -0.42 -6.86
C LEU A 95 -9.18 0.56 -8.03
N SER A 96 -10.16 1.43 -8.25
CA SER A 96 -10.06 2.48 -9.28
C SER A 96 -8.97 3.52 -8.96
N LEU A 97 -8.71 3.73 -7.66
CA LEU A 97 -7.72 4.69 -7.12
C LEU A 97 -6.47 3.97 -6.58
N TRP A 98 -6.12 2.82 -7.16
CA TRP A 98 -4.98 2.02 -6.69
C TRP A 98 -3.65 2.79 -6.69
N LYS A 99 -3.46 3.74 -7.60
CA LYS A 99 -2.26 4.60 -7.65
C LYS A 99 -2.15 5.49 -6.42
N GLU A 100 -3.27 6.03 -5.94
CA GLU A 100 -3.30 6.84 -4.72
C GLU A 100 -3.02 5.97 -3.50
N THR A 101 -3.58 4.76 -3.46
CA THR A 101 -3.32 3.78 -2.40
C THR A 101 -1.83 3.42 -2.37
N LEU A 102 -1.23 3.10 -3.52
CA LEU A 102 0.19 2.76 -3.61
C LEU A 102 1.11 3.93 -3.22
N ALA A 103 0.80 5.15 -3.68
CA ALA A 103 1.56 6.35 -3.30
C ALA A 103 1.52 6.61 -1.79
N LEU A 104 0.37 6.37 -1.16
CA LEU A 104 0.21 6.49 0.28
C LEU A 104 1.04 5.45 1.04
N LEU A 105 1.00 4.18 0.61
CA LEU A 105 1.84 3.14 1.19
C LEU A 105 3.31 3.51 1.10
N ASN A 106 3.77 3.97 -0.07
CA ASN A 106 5.17 4.36 -0.27
C ASN A 106 5.60 5.60 0.55
N THR A 107 4.64 6.41 1.02
CA THR A 107 4.92 7.64 1.77
C THR A 107 4.89 7.41 3.28
N TYR A 108 3.95 6.59 3.77
CA TYR A 108 3.64 6.48 5.20
C TYR A 108 3.85 5.09 5.80
N ALA A 109 3.89 4.02 5.00
CA ALA A 109 4.10 2.69 5.53
C ALA A 109 5.56 2.50 5.99
N ALA A 110 5.75 1.67 7.02
CA ALA A 110 7.07 1.26 7.43
C ALA A 110 7.73 0.43 6.31
N PRO A 111 9.05 0.58 6.07
CA PRO A 111 9.74 -0.14 5.00
C PRO A 111 9.66 -1.66 5.16
N GLU A 112 9.56 -2.15 6.40
CA GLU A 112 9.42 -3.58 6.70
C GLU A 112 8.05 -4.16 6.30
N GLU A 113 7.00 -3.33 6.31
CA GLU A 113 5.63 -3.74 6.00
C GLU A 113 5.24 -3.46 4.55
N LEU A 114 5.95 -2.53 3.89
CA LEU A 114 5.66 -2.07 2.53
C LEU A 114 5.54 -3.23 1.55
N SER A 115 6.50 -4.17 1.57
CA SER A 115 6.47 -5.33 0.66
C SER A 115 5.21 -6.19 0.86
N SER A 116 4.78 -6.40 2.10
CA SER A 116 3.56 -7.17 2.40
C SER A 116 2.30 -6.44 1.92
N LEU A 117 2.22 -5.13 2.17
CA LEU A 117 1.08 -4.29 1.78
C LEU A 117 0.96 -4.14 0.27
N CYS A 118 2.08 -3.96 -0.44
CA CYS A 118 2.13 -3.91 -1.90
C CYS A 118 1.72 -5.26 -2.52
N ASN A 119 2.13 -6.39 -1.94
CA ASN A 119 1.65 -7.72 -2.35
C ASN A 119 0.12 -7.85 -2.17
N MET A 120 -0.42 -7.42 -1.02
CA MET A 120 -1.85 -7.46 -0.75
C MET A 120 -2.65 -6.60 -1.75
N LEU A 121 -2.16 -5.40 -2.07
CA LEU A 121 -2.77 -4.54 -3.08
C LEU A 121 -2.72 -5.19 -4.47
N ALA A 122 -1.58 -5.80 -4.82
CA ALA A 122 -1.40 -6.49 -6.09
C ALA A 122 -2.36 -7.69 -6.25
N ASP A 123 -2.55 -8.49 -5.19
CA ASP A 123 -3.49 -9.62 -5.18
C ASP A 123 -4.94 -9.14 -5.45
N ARG A 124 -5.34 -7.99 -4.88
CA ARG A 124 -6.66 -7.39 -5.14
C ARG A 124 -6.79 -6.86 -6.58
N LEU A 125 -5.68 -6.46 -7.20
CA LEU A 125 -5.63 -5.93 -8.57
C LEU A 125 -5.48 -7.03 -9.64
N SER A 126 -5.75 -8.29 -9.31
CA SER A 126 -5.62 -9.42 -10.24
C SER A 126 -6.42 -9.28 -11.56
N SER A 127 -7.45 -8.43 -11.60
CA SER A 127 -8.19 -8.10 -12.83
C SER A 127 -7.46 -7.13 -13.78
N ASP A 128 -6.50 -6.36 -13.28
CA ASP A 128 -5.66 -5.44 -14.07
C ASP A 128 -4.19 -5.87 -13.95
N PRO A 129 -3.69 -6.68 -14.90
CA PRO A 129 -2.35 -7.27 -14.81
C PRO A 129 -1.25 -6.21 -14.83
N ALA A 130 -1.45 -5.06 -15.48
CA ALA A 130 -0.47 -3.99 -15.50
C ALA A 130 -0.35 -3.31 -14.13
N ALA A 131 -1.49 -3.04 -13.48
CA ALA A 131 -1.51 -2.48 -12.14
C ALA A 131 -0.95 -3.46 -11.09
N ALA A 132 -1.32 -4.74 -11.17
CA ALA A 132 -0.81 -5.78 -10.28
C ALA A 132 0.71 -5.96 -10.44
N THR A 133 1.22 -5.96 -11.67
CA THR A 133 2.66 -6.04 -11.97
C THR A 133 3.43 -4.91 -11.29
N LEU A 134 2.96 -3.66 -11.39
CA LEU A 134 3.60 -2.52 -10.74
C LEU A 134 3.60 -2.64 -9.21
N CYS A 135 2.52 -3.13 -8.62
CA CYS A 135 2.45 -3.33 -7.17
C CYS A 135 3.41 -4.46 -6.71
N TYR A 136 3.53 -5.55 -7.46
CA TYR A 136 4.53 -6.60 -7.18
C TYR A 136 5.97 -6.11 -7.36
N MET A 137 6.22 -5.22 -8.32
CA MET A 137 7.53 -4.58 -8.48
C MET A 137 7.89 -3.74 -7.27
N CYS A 138 6.96 -2.92 -6.76
CA CYS A 138 7.15 -2.16 -5.52
C CYS A 138 7.40 -3.07 -4.31
N ALA A 139 6.83 -4.28 -4.32
CA ALA A 139 7.08 -5.30 -3.29
C ALA A 139 8.37 -6.10 -3.48
N ALA A 140 9.15 -5.84 -4.55
CA ALA A 140 10.29 -6.66 -4.96
C ALA A 140 9.96 -8.16 -5.13
N ASN A 141 8.71 -8.49 -5.47
CA ASN A 141 8.26 -9.87 -5.62
C ASN A 141 8.55 -10.39 -7.03
N ILE A 142 9.72 -11.01 -7.21
CA ILE A 142 10.17 -11.53 -8.50
C ILE A 142 9.22 -12.60 -9.04
N GLU A 143 8.86 -13.60 -8.22
CA GLU A 143 8.07 -14.76 -8.63
C GLU A 143 6.67 -14.38 -9.14
N LYS A 144 5.96 -13.52 -8.41
CA LYS A 144 4.64 -13.05 -8.86
C LYS A 144 4.72 -12.10 -10.05
N THR A 145 5.78 -11.30 -10.15
CA THR A 145 6.00 -10.42 -11.30
C THR A 145 6.27 -11.21 -12.57
N THR A 146 7.14 -12.23 -12.51
CA THR A 146 7.49 -13.06 -13.65
C THR A 146 6.32 -13.93 -14.12
N SER A 147 5.56 -14.51 -13.18
CA SER A 147 4.34 -15.25 -13.53
C SER A 147 3.28 -14.39 -14.21
N LEU A 148 3.11 -13.12 -13.81
CA LEU A 148 2.23 -12.19 -14.53
C LEU A 148 2.76 -11.86 -15.94
N TRP A 149 4.07 -11.64 -16.10
CA TRP A 149 4.64 -11.44 -17.42
C TRP A 149 4.41 -12.65 -18.33
N GLU A 150 4.54 -13.87 -17.82
CA GLU A 150 4.27 -15.07 -18.61
C GLU A 150 2.80 -15.21 -19.01
N ALA A 151 1.89 -14.95 -18.07
CA ALA A 151 0.46 -15.10 -18.30
C ALA A 151 -0.09 -14.06 -19.29
N TYR A 152 0.44 -12.82 -19.26
CA TYR A 152 -0.16 -11.69 -19.98
C TYR A 152 0.70 -11.13 -21.11
N HIS A 153 2.03 -11.29 -21.08
CA HIS A 153 2.92 -10.97 -22.21
C HIS A 153 3.26 -12.24 -22.99
N THR A 154 2.28 -12.75 -23.72
CA THR A 154 2.50 -13.86 -24.67
C THR A 154 3.06 -13.32 -26.00
N PRO A 155 3.88 -14.10 -26.73
CA PRO A 155 4.43 -13.72 -28.04
C PRO A 155 3.38 -13.27 -29.05
N ALA A 156 2.14 -13.76 -28.94
CA ALA A 156 1.00 -13.36 -29.76
C ALA A 156 0.56 -11.90 -29.55
N ALA A 157 0.73 -11.34 -28.35
CA ALA A 157 0.33 -9.97 -28.02
C ALA A 157 1.31 -8.92 -28.59
N GLU A 158 2.58 -9.29 -28.78
CA GLU A 158 3.64 -8.40 -29.29
C GLU A 158 4.09 -8.75 -30.72
N GLY A 159 3.44 -9.72 -31.38
CA GLY A 159 3.74 -10.12 -32.76
C GLY A 159 5.13 -10.77 -32.94
N GLY A 160 5.76 -11.17 -31.84
CA GLY A 160 7.10 -11.77 -31.80
C GLY A 160 7.08 -13.30 -31.84
N SER A 161 8.22 -13.91 -32.15
CA SER A 161 8.39 -15.36 -31.99
C SER A 161 8.59 -15.71 -30.52
N GLU A 162 8.29 -16.95 -30.13
CA GLU A 162 8.52 -17.49 -28.79
C GLU A 162 9.92 -17.19 -28.20
N PRO A 163 11.04 -17.34 -28.93
CA PRO A 163 12.37 -17.00 -28.39
C PRO A 163 12.59 -15.50 -28.20
N ALA A 164 11.91 -14.63 -28.97
CA ALA A 164 12.00 -13.18 -28.78
C ALA A 164 11.28 -12.73 -27.48
N ALA A 165 10.13 -13.33 -27.18
CA ALA A 165 9.42 -13.08 -25.93
C ALA A 165 10.23 -13.55 -24.70
N LEU A 166 10.89 -14.71 -24.81
CA LEU A 166 11.77 -15.22 -23.75
C LEU A 166 12.96 -14.28 -23.51
N LEU A 167 13.60 -13.77 -24.56
CA LEU A 167 14.68 -12.79 -24.44
C LEU A 167 14.20 -11.52 -23.72
N GLY A 168 13.09 -10.94 -24.16
CA GLY A 168 12.53 -9.72 -23.54
C GLY A 168 12.15 -9.92 -22.07
N MET A 169 11.68 -11.11 -21.70
CA MET A 169 11.43 -11.46 -20.30
C MET A 169 12.73 -11.53 -19.48
N MET A 170 13.78 -12.17 -20.01
CA MET A 170 15.07 -12.27 -19.33
C MET A 170 15.75 -10.91 -19.15
N GLU A 171 15.64 -10.01 -20.13
CA GLU A 171 16.13 -8.62 -20.03
C GLU A 171 15.39 -7.85 -18.93
N LYS A 172 14.04 -7.91 -18.92
CA LYS A 172 13.22 -7.28 -17.88
C LYS A 172 13.58 -7.81 -16.49
N LEU A 173 13.76 -9.13 -16.36
CA LEU A 173 14.17 -9.76 -15.11
C LEU A 173 15.56 -9.33 -14.65
N ALA A 174 16.54 -9.26 -15.56
CA ALA A 174 17.90 -8.85 -15.24
C ALA A 174 17.95 -7.41 -14.71
N VAL A 175 17.18 -6.50 -15.29
CA VAL A 175 17.06 -5.12 -14.80
C VAL A 175 16.29 -5.07 -13.47
N PHE A 176 15.21 -5.83 -13.36
CA PHE A 176 14.36 -5.80 -12.16
C PHE A 176 15.07 -6.37 -10.93
N GLN A 177 15.78 -7.50 -11.04
CA GLN A 177 16.50 -8.07 -9.90
C GLN A 177 17.60 -7.12 -9.38
N GLU A 178 18.27 -6.39 -10.28
CA GLU A 178 19.28 -5.39 -9.92
C GLU A 178 18.63 -4.22 -9.18
N ALA A 179 17.51 -3.71 -9.70
CA ALA A 179 16.74 -2.63 -9.06
C ALA A 179 16.17 -3.06 -7.68
N ALA A 180 15.74 -4.31 -7.57
CA ALA A 180 15.26 -4.93 -6.33
C ALA A 180 16.39 -5.34 -5.38
N GLN A 181 17.66 -5.18 -5.78
CA GLN A 181 18.84 -5.59 -5.02
C GLN A 181 18.81 -7.05 -4.56
N THR A 182 18.21 -7.94 -5.37
CA THR A 182 18.12 -9.37 -5.09
C THR A 182 18.99 -10.17 -6.06
N LYS A 183 19.72 -11.14 -5.51
CA LYS A 183 20.55 -12.08 -6.30
C LYS A 183 19.83 -13.38 -6.62
N GLU A 184 18.65 -13.58 -6.06
CA GLU A 184 17.88 -14.83 -6.15
C GLU A 184 16.86 -14.81 -7.31
N GLY A 185 16.78 -13.69 -8.05
CA GLY A 185 15.80 -13.52 -9.13
C GLY A 185 15.88 -14.63 -10.18
N PHE A 186 17.08 -14.99 -10.63
CA PHE A 186 17.29 -16.10 -11.57
C PHE A 186 16.99 -17.47 -10.97
N ALA A 187 17.26 -17.68 -9.68
CA ALA A 187 16.95 -18.94 -9.00
C ALA A 187 15.44 -19.22 -8.98
N LEU A 188 14.64 -18.17 -8.71
CA LEU A 188 13.17 -18.26 -8.66
C LEU A 188 12.54 -18.60 -10.02
N VAL A 189 13.24 -18.36 -11.12
CA VAL A 189 12.78 -18.71 -12.48
C VAL A 189 13.76 -19.63 -13.21
N ALA A 190 14.41 -20.54 -12.48
CA ALA A 190 15.46 -21.40 -13.01
C ALA A 190 15.08 -22.11 -14.31
N HIS A 191 13.86 -22.66 -14.39
CA HIS A 191 13.35 -23.32 -15.60
C HIS A 191 13.43 -22.42 -16.85
N LYS A 192 13.10 -21.13 -16.73
CA LYS A 192 13.15 -20.18 -17.85
C LYS A 192 14.57 -19.80 -18.22
N VAL A 193 15.45 -19.66 -17.22
CA VAL A 193 16.88 -19.40 -17.43
C VAL A 193 17.52 -20.57 -18.19
N THR A 194 17.16 -21.82 -17.85
CA THR A 194 17.59 -23.02 -18.58
C THR A 194 17.08 -23.00 -20.02
N GLN A 195 15.79 -22.75 -20.24
CA GLN A 195 15.21 -22.65 -21.58
C GLN A 195 15.92 -21.57 -22.42
N PHE A 196 16.24 -20.43 -21.82
CA PHE A 196 16.94 -19.34 -22.49
C PHE A 196 18.39 -19.73 -22.84
N ALA A 197 19.09 -20.42 -21.93
CA ALA A 197 20.43 -20.94 -22.19
C ALA A 197 20.45 -21.96 -23.34
N GLU A 198 19.41 -22.82 -23.46
CA GLU A 198 19.27 -23.75 -24.59
C GLU A 198 19.10 -23.00 -25.92
N VAL A 199 18.29 -21.93 -25.96
CA VAL A 199 18.13 -21.09 -27.15
C VAL A 199 19.46 -20.43 -27.54
N LEU A 200 20.22 -19.91 -26.56
CA LEU A 200 21.55 -19.35 -26.80
C LEU A 200 22.54 -20.39 -27.32
N ALA A 201 22.50 -21.61 -26.78
CA ALA A 201 23.35 -22.72 -27.22
C ALA A 201 23.01 -23.14 -28.67
N ALA A 202 21.73 -23.22 -29.02
CA ALA A 202 21.26 -23.53 -30.37
C ALA A 202 21.70 -22.47 -31.40
N GLN A 203 21.90 -21.23 -30.98
CA GLN A 203 22.42 -20.14 -31.81
C GLN A 203 23.97 -20.10 -31.88
N GLY A 204 24.66 -21.00 -31.14
CA GLY A 204 26.12 -21.07 -31.10
C GLY A 204 26.78 -20.17 -30.04
N CYS A 205 26.00 -19.46 -29.22
CA CYS A 205 26.48 -18.58 -28.16
C CYS A 205 26.74 -19.33 -26.84
N LEU A 206 27.58 -20.37 -26.89
CA LEU A 206 27.89 -21.23 -25.74
C LEU A 206 28.43 -20.49 -24.50
N PRO A 207 29.31 -19.47 -24.62
CA PRO A 207 29.83 -18.76 -23.44
C PRO A 207 28.73 -18.05 -22.65
N ALA A 208 27.77 -17.41 -23.34
CA ALA A 208 26.66 -16.71 -22.70
C ALA A 208 25.68 -17.71 -22.07
N ALA A 209 25.35 -18.80 -22.77
CA ALA A 209 24.51 -19.87 -22.22
C ALA A 209 25.10 -20.42 -20.91
N MET A 210 26.42 -20.66 -20.87
CA MET A 210 27.10 -21.15 -19.68
C MET A 210 27.08 -20.14 -18.53
N GLN A 211 27.21 -18.84 -18.81
CA GLN A 211 27.13 -17.79 -17.80
C GLN A 211 25.75 -17.75 -17.11
N TYR A 212 24.66 -17.87 -17.87
CA TYR A 212 23.30 -17.93 -17.30
C TYR A 212 23.10 -19.20 -16.46
N LEU A 213 23.58 -20.35 -16.92
CA LEU A 213 23.48 -21.59 -16.14
C LEU A 213 24.29 -21.53 -14.84
N LEU A 214 25.47 -20.92 -14.86
CA LEU A 214 26.30 -20.72 -13.66
C LEU A 214 25.71 -19.71 -12.67
N SER A 215 24.76 -18.87 -13.11
CA SER A 215 24.05 -17.94 -12.23
C SER A 215 22.92 -18.59 -11.43
N LEU A 216 22.56 -19.84 -11.77
CA LEU A 216 21.61 -20.63 -11.00
C LEU A 216 22.31 -21.32 -9.83
N PRO A 217 21.66 -21.44 -8.66
CA PRO A 217 22.21 -22.21 -7.55
C PRO A 217 22.43 -23.66 -7.99
N SER A 218 23.60 -24.20 -7.67
CA SER A 218 23.91 -25.61 -7.91
C SER A 218 22.92 -26.49 -7.15
N HIS A 219 22.39 -27.52 -7.81
CA HIS A 219 21.44 -28.48 -7.26
C HIS A 219 21.89 -29.17 -5.96
N ASP A 220 23.16 -29.04 -5.55
CA ASP A 220 23.74 -29.63 -4.34
C ASP A 220 23.44 -28.86 -3.03
N GLU A 221 23.05 -27.58 -3.08
CA GLU A 221 22.78 -26.80 -1.85
C GLU A 221 21.33 -26.92 -1.34
N ALA A 222 20.39 -27.41 -2.16
CA ALA A 222 19.02 -27.66 -1.73
C ALA A 222 18.82 -28.99 -0.97
N ALA A 223 19.91 -29.77 -0.79
CA ALA A 223 19.92 -31.07 -0.13
C ALA A 223 20.72 -31.09 1.20
N ALA A 224 21.13 -29.92 1.72
CA ALA A 224 21.78 -29.74 3.02
C ALA A 224 20.94 -28.85 3.94
#